data_AF-A0A1G3IGZ3-F1
#
_entry.id   AF-A0A1G3IGZ3-F1
#
_cell.length_a   1.000
_cell.length_b   1.000
_cell.length_c   1.000
_cell.angle_alpha   90.00
_cell.angle_beta   90.00
_cell.angle_gamma   90.00
#
_symmetry.space_group_name_H-M   'P 1'
#
loop_
_entity.id
_entity.type
_entity.pdbx_description
1 polymer ?
#
loop_
_entity_poly.entity_id
_entity_poly.type
_entity_poly.pdbx_seq_one_letter_code
_entity_poly.pdbx_strand_id
1 'polypeptide(L)'
;MAIPIAWGFATKALASTAQAPVKLGTAGTFAILSKTGVTDVYKSAVVGDVGTSPITGAAMLLTCGEVTGKIYVVDAAGPLPCAVNDATTLTAAVGDMQTAYLDAKGRTSPNFTELGAGEIGGLTLAPGLYKWGTDVLISTDVTLSGGPNDVWIFQVAGKLKQANGKRVTLAGGALAKNIFWQVADSVAIGTTAHFEGVVLGKTLVAVNTGASANSRLFAQTAVTLQMNAVTQPAP
;
A
#
# COMPACT_ATOMS: atom_id res chain seq x y z
N MET A 1 39.49 36.20 27.54
CA MET A 1 39.28 34.76 27.76
C MET A 1 37.81 34.49 27.53
N ALA A 2 37.43 33.90 26.39
CA ALA A 2 36.03 33.68 26.03
C ALA A 2 35.54 32.36 26.66
N ILE A 3 34.42 32.40 27.37
CA ILE A 3 33.79 31.22 27.96
C ILE A 3 32.86 30.62 26.91
N PRO A 4 33.08 29.37 26.44
CA PRO A 4 32.18 28.76 25.49
C PRO A 4 30.84 28.43 26.18
N ILE A 5 29.74 28.84 25.56
CA ILE A 5 28.40 28.45 25.99
C ILE A 5 28.08 27.11 25.33
N ALA A 6 28.02 26.04 26.12
CA ALA A 6 27.57 24.73 25.66
C ALA A 6 26.04 24.71 25.63
N TRP A 7 25.45 24.53 24.45
CA TRP A 7 24.01 24.35 24.29
C TRP A 7 23.70 22.85 24.38
N GLY A 8 23.01 22.44 25.44
CA GLY A 8 22.49 21.08 25.57
C GLY A 8 21.14 20.98 24.85
N PHE A 9 21.09 20.28 23.72
CA PHE A 9 19.82 19.91 23.10
C PHE A 9 19.34 18.58 23.70
N ALA A 10 18.28 18.62 24.49
CA ALA A 10 17.55 17.42 24.88
C ALA A 10 16.48 17.14 23.82
N THR A 11 16.71 16.18 22.93
CA THR A 11 15.63 15.62 22.10
C THR A 11 14.69 14.86 23.02
N LYS A 12 13.49 15.41 23.25
CA LYS A 12 12.43 14.68 23.94
C LYS A 12 12.16 13.41 23.14
N ALA A 13 12.49 12.25 23.68
CA ALA A 13 12.12 10.98 23.06
C ALA A 13 10.60 10.97 22.90
N LEU A 14 10.11 11.02 21.66
CA LEU A 14 8.71 10.75 21.39
C LEU A 14 8.46 9.33 21.90
N ALA A 15 7.49 9.17 22.80
CA ALA A 15 7.03 7.85 23.18
C ALA A 15 6.50 7.19 21.91
N SER A 16 7.29 6.26 21.35
CA SER A 16 6.86 5.37 20.30
C SER A 16 5.78 4.49 20.89
N THR A 17 4.52 4.79 20.59
CA THR A 17 3.43 3.85 20.82
C THR A 17 3.55 2.78 19.76
N ALA A 18 4.27 1.70 20.10
CA ALA A 18 4.44 0.55 19.23
C ALA A 18 3.09 0.13 18.64
N GLN A 19 2.97 0.21 17.31
CA GLN A 19 1.75 -0.13 16.61
C GLN A 19 1.70 -1.64 16.41
N ALA A 20 0.56 -2.26 16.74
CA ALA A 20 0.30 -3.62 16.29
C ALA A 20 0.10 -3.62 14.76
N PRO A 21 0.62 -4.61 14.01
CA PRO A 21 0.34 -4.75 12.58
C PRO A 21 -1.17 -4.80 12.30
N VAL A 22 -1.59 -4.30 11.14
CA VAL A 22 -2.98 -4.42 10.68
C VAL A 22 -3.22 -5.85 10.21
N LYS A 23 -4.24 -6.52 10.75
CA LYS A 23 -4.58 -7.89 10.36
C LYS A 23 -5.28 -7.89 9.01
N LEU A 24 -4.66 -8.51 8.01
CA LEU A 24 -5.20 -8.60 6.65
C LEU A 24 -6.14 -9.79 6.43
N GLY A 25 -6.17 -10.76 7.35
CA GLY A 25 -6.96 -11.98 7.20
C GLY A 25 -6.67 -12.70 5.89
N THR A 26 -7.72 -13.18 5.23
CA THR A 26 -7.69 -13.83 3.92
C THR A 26 -7.19 -12.88 2.83
N ALA A 27 -7.42 -11.56 2.94
CA ALA A 27 -6.87 -10.61 1.97
C ALA A 27 -5.34 -10.68 1.91
N GLY A 28 -4.68 -11.04 3.02
CA GLY A 28 -3.23 -11.13 3.12
C GLY A 28 -2.55 -12.12 2.17
N THR A 29 -3.30 -13.04 1.55
CA THR A 29 -2.80 -13.98 0.54
C THR A 29 -2.68 -13.36 -0.86
N PHE A 30 -3.31 -12.21 -1.11
CA PHE A 30 -3.34 -11.55 -2.41
C PHE A 30 -2.28 -10.46 -2.54
N ALA A 31 -1.67 -10.38 -3.73
CA ALA A 31 -0.89 -9.23 -4.19
C ALA A 31 -1.81 -8.08 -4.66
N ILE A 32 -2.93 -8.42 -5.32
CA ILE A 32 -3.91 -7.45 -5.83
C ILE A 32 -5.31 -7.93 -5.50
N LEU A 33 -6.10 -7.09 -4.85
CA LEU A 33 -7.50 -7.38 -4.56
C LEU A 33 -8.35 -6.14 -4.82
N SER A 34 -9.41 -6.30 -5.63
CA SER A 34 -10.30 -5.20 -5.97
C SER A 34 -11.78 -5.57 -5.90
N LYS A 35 -12.67 -4.58 -5.95
CA LYS A 35 -14.12 -4.82 -6.00
C LYS A 35 -14.77 -4.62 -7.36
N THR A 36 -14.17 -3.80 -8.21
CA THR A 36 -14.75 -3.38 -9.48
C THR A 36 -13.81 -3.59 -10.66
N GLY A 37 -12.88 -4.55 -10.54
CA GLY A 37 -12.02 -4.99 -11.63
C GLY A 37 -10.55 -4.62 -11.46
N VAL A 38 -9.73 -5.23 -12.31
CA VAL A 38 -8.31 -4.93 -12.45
C VAL A 38 -8.06 -4.70 -13.92
N THR A 39 -7.63 -3.50 -14.30
CA THR A 39 -7.24 -3.20 -15.68
C THR A 39 -5.74 -3.20 -15.83
N ASP A 40 -5.24 -3.55 -17.01
CA ASP A 40 -3.82 -3.54 -17.30
C ASP A 40 -3.52 -3.02 -18.71
N VAL A 41 -2.42 -2.27 -18.85
CA VAL A 41 -1.73 -2.06 -20.13
C VAL A 41 -0.53 -3.00 -20.17
N TYR A 42 -0.63 -4.01 -21.04
CA TYR A 42 0.33 -5.09 -21.18
C TYR A 42 1.76 -4.59 -21.49
N LYS A 43 2.83 -5.16 -20.93
CA LYS A 43 2.92 -6.35 -20.06
C LYS A 43 3.28 -6.00 -18.61
N SER A 44 2.41 -6.30 -17.67
CA SER A 44 2.73 -6.33 -16.24
C SER A 44 3.32 -7.67 -15.78
N ALA A 45 3.96 -7.68 -14.60
CA ALA A 45 4.48 -8.87 -13.93
C ALA A 45 4.06 -8.83 -12.46
N VAL A 46 3.13 -9.70 -12.08
CA VAL A 46 2.59 -9.83 -10.74
C VAL A 46 3.07 -11.14 -10.12
N VAL A 47 3.69 -11.06 -8.94
CA VAL A 47 4.09 -12.21 -8.14
C VAL A 47 3.22 -12.26 -6.90
N GLY A 48 2.35 -13.26 -6.82
CA GLY A 48 1.30 -13.42 -5.82
C GLY A 48 -0.10 -13.53 -6.44
N ASP A 49 -1.07 -13.90 -5.62
CA ASP A 49 -2.44 -14.12 -6.09
C ASP A 49 -3.16 -12.80 -6.38
N VAL A 50 -4.05 -12.79 -7.37
CA VAL A 50 -4.88 -11.64 -7.72
C VAL A 50 -6.35 -12.00 -7.67
N GLY A 51 -7.21 -11.05 -7.30
CA GLY A 51 -8.65 -11.30 -7.18
C GLY A 51 -9.50 -10.07 -7.40
N THR A 52 -10.73 -10.28 -7.87
CA THR A 52 -11.75 -9.23 -7.92
C THR A 52 -13.12 -9.76 -7.53
N SER A 53 -13.85 -9.04 -6.67
CA SER A 53 -15.18 -9.43 -6.18
C SER A 53 -15.93 -8.25 -5.53
N PRO A 54 -17.24 -8.05 -5.76
CA PRO A 54 -18.19 -9.02 -6.33
C PRO A 54 -18.39 -8.91 -7.85
N ILE A 55 -17.64 -8.05 -8.54
CA ILE A 55 -17.77 -7.90 -9.98
C ILE A 55 -17.43 -9.21 -10.71
N THR A 56 -18.06 -9.42 -11.86
CA THR A 56 -17.76 -10.54 -12.77
C THR A 56 -16.27 -10.64 -13.09
N GLY A 57 -15.76 -11.87 -13.27
CA GLY A 57 -14.38 -12.10 -13.65
C GLY A 57 -14.00 -11.48 -15.00
N ALA A 58 -14.98 -11.12 -15.85
CA ALA A 58 -14.74 -10.37 -17.09
C ALA A 58 -14.06 -9.00 -16.87
N ALA A 59 -14.12 -8.44 -15.65
CA ALA A 59 -13.43 -7.21 -15.28
C ALA A 59 -11.97 -7.42 -14.82
N MET A 60 -11.46 -8.66 -14.85
CA MET A 60 -10.06 -9.00 -14.64
C MET A 60 -9.33 -9.02 -15.99
N LEU A 61 -8.64 -7.93 -16.31
CA LEU A 61 -7.97 -7.73 -17.60
C LEU A 61 -6.46 -8.03 -17.58
N LEU A 62 -5.98 -8.70 -16.53
CA LEU A 62 -4.66 -9.34 -16.54
C LEU A 62 -4.72 -10.63 -17.34
N THR A 63 -3.66 -10.93 -18.08
CA THR A 63 -3.49 -12.22 -18.75
C THR A 63 -2.81 -13.24 -17.84
N CYS A 64 -2.99 -14.53 -18.12
CA CYS A 64 -2.36 -15.61 -17.34
C CYS A 64 -0.83 -15.51 -17.31
N GLY A 65 -0.20 -14.99 -18.37
CA GLY A 65 1.26 -14.87 -18.47
C GLY A 65 1.86 -13.70 -17.69
N GLU A 66 1.02 -12.89 -17.05
CA GLU A 66 1.43 -11.76 -16.22
C GLU A 66 1.40 -12.09 -14.73
N VAL A 67 0.77 -13.19 -14.34
CA VAL A 67 0.59 -13.55 -12.93
C VAL A 67 1.35 -14.83 -12.60
N THR A 68 2.34 -14.71 -11.73
CA THR A 68 2.98 -15.84 -11.04
C THR A 68 2.24 -16.06 -9.72
N GLY A 69 1.13 -16.77 -9.81
CA GLY A 69 0.15 -16.96 -8.75
C GLY A 69 -1.17 -17.47 -9.34
N LYS A 70 -2.26 -17.38 -8.58
CA LYS A 70 -3.62 -17.68 -9.05
C LYS A 70 -4.40 -16.40 -9.33
N ILE A 71 -5.23 -16.46 -10.37
CA ILE A 71 -6.22 -15.42 -10.68
C ILE A 71 -7.57 -15.91 -10.17
N TYR A 72 -8.09 -15.29 -9.13
CA TYR A 72 -9.39 -15.63 -8.54
C TYR A 72 -10.50 -14.74 -9.10
N VAL A 73 -11.60 -15.37 -9.50
CA VAL A 73 -12.82 -14.72 -10.01
C VAL A 73 -14.07 -15.31 -9.35
N VAL A 74 -15.19 -14.58 -9.42
CA VAL A 74 -16.46 -14.97 -8.79
C VAL A 74 -17.36 -15.86 -9.65
N ASP A 75 -17.06 -15.97 -10.95
CA ASP A 75 -17.89 -16.67 -11.93
C ASP A 75 -17.02 -17.37 -12.99
N ALA A 76 -17.65 -17.92 -14.03
CA ALA A 76 -16.96 -18.58 -15.13
C ALA A 76 -16.31 -17.61 -16.14
N ALA A 77 -16.47 -16.30 -15.96
CA ALA A 77 -15.82 -15.30 -16.80
C ALA A 77 -14.43 -14.95 -16.25
N GLY A 78 -13.55 -14.44 -17.12
CA GLY A 78 -12.20 -14.04 -16.74
C GLY A 78 -11.12 -14.65 -17.63
N PRO A 79 -9.84 -14.46 -17.28
CA PRO A 79 -8.73 -14.88 -18.12
C PRO A 79 -8.58 -16.41 -18.17
N LEU A 80 -8.74 -16.96 -19.37
CA LEU A 80 -8.54 -18.39 -19.63
C LEU A 80 -7.08 -18.68 -20.02
N PRO A 81 -6.55 -19.87 -19.70
CA PRO A 81 -7.20 -20.97 -18.98
C PRO A 81 -6.99 -20.96 -17.46
N CYS A 82 -6.38 -19.91 -16.90
CA CYS A 82 -5.83 -19.94 -15.54
C CYS A 82 -6.76 -19.44 -14.43
N ALA A 83 -7.86 -18.75 -14.75
CA ALA A 83 -8.76 -18.22 -13.74
C ALA A 83 -9.39 -19.35 -12.89
N VAL A 84 -9.44 -19.12 -11.58
CA VAL A 84 -10.03 -20.00 -10.58
C VAL A 84 -11.34 -19.37 -10.11
N ASN A 85 -12.46 -20.05 -10.37
CA ASN A 85 -13.74 -19.64 -9.82
C ASN A 85 -13.85 -20.06 -8.35
N ASP A 86 -13.73 -19.09 -7.44
CA ASP A 86 -13.83 -19.30 -6.00
C ASP A 86 -14.40 -18.03 -5.33
N ALA A 87 -15.70 -17.84 -5.52
CA ALA A 87 -16.43 -16.73 -4.93
C ALA A 87 -16.40 -16.72 -3.39
N THR A 88 -16.26 -17.88 -2.74
CA THR A 88 -16.22 -17.99 -1.27
C THR A 88 -14.94 -17.37 -0.71
N THR A 89 -13.78 -17.76 -1.24
CA THR A 89 -12.49 -17.17 -0.85
C THR A 89 -12.46 -15.68 -1.13
N LEU A 90 -12.96 -15.24 -2.29
CA LEU A 90 -13.01 -13.83 -2.64
C LEU A 90 -13.93 -13.01 -1.73
N THR A 91 -15.08 -13.55 -1.34
CA THR A 91 -16.00 -12.88 -0.42
C THR A 91 -15.34 -12.67 0.94
N ALA A 92 -14.65 -13.70 1.46
CA ALA A 92 -13.88 -13.59 2.70
C ALA A 92 -12.73 -12.57 2.58
N ALA A 93 -11.95 -12.64 1.50
CA ALA A 93 -10.84 -11.72 1.25
C ALA A 93 -11.29 -10.26 1.14
N VAL A 94 -12.37 -9.96 0.42
CA VAL A 94 -12.90 -8.59 0.31
C VAL A 94 -13.45 -8.10 1.65
N GLY A 95 -14.10 -8.98 2.43
CA GLY A 95 -14.55 -8.65 3.79
C GLY A 95 -13.38 -8.34 4.75
N ASP A 96 -12.31 -9.13 4.69
CA ASP A 96 -11.11 -8.93 5.48
C ASP A 96 -10.34 -7.67 5.04
N MET A 97 -10.30 -7.37 3.74
CA MET A 97 -9.78 -6.09 3.22
C MET A 97 -10.53 -4.89 3.78
N GLN A 98 -11.87 -4.95 3.82
CA GLN A 98 -12.69 -3.88 4.40
C GLN A 98 -12.46 -3.76 5.91
N THR A 99 -12.31 -4.88 6.62
CA THR A 99 -11.98 -4.91 8.04
C THR A 99 -10.60 -4.30 8.31
N ALA A 100 -9.58 -4.66 7.53
CA ALA A 100 -8.23 -4.11 7.61
C ALA A 100 -8.22 -2.59 7.36
N TYR A 101 -8.96 -2.12 6.36
CA TYR A 101 -9.15 -0.69 6.10
C TYR A 101 -9.73 0.04 7.32
N LEU A 102 -10.78 -0.52 7.94
CA LEU A 102 -11.44 0.07 9.10
C LEU A 102 -10.55 0.04 10.35
N ASP A 103 -9.78 -1.04 10.56
CA ASP A 103 -8.77 -1.13 11.61
C ASP A 103 -7.72 -0.02 11.45
N ALA A 104 -7.07 0.06 10.28
CA ALA A 104 -6.05 1.07 10.00
C ALA A 104 -6.59 2.50 10.16
N LYS A 105 -7.80 2.78 9.63
CA LYS A 105 -8.48 4.08 9.76
C LYS A 105 -8.88 4.40 11.21
N GLY A 106 -9.19 3.36 11.99
CA GLY A 106 -9.70 3.46 13.36
C GLY A 106 -8.62 3.61 14.43
N ARG A 107 -7.33 3.43 14.09
CA ARG A 107 -6.23 3.66 15.03
C ARG A 107 -6.28 5.10 15.59
N THR A 108 -6.06 5.24 16.88
CA THR A 108 -6.12 6.51 17.62
C THR A 108 -4.76 6.90 18.20
N SER A 109 -4.65 8.13 18.69
CA SER A 109 -3.41 8.68 19.29
C SER A 109 -2.22 8.66 18.32
N PRO A 110 -2.30 9.38 17.17
CA PRO A 110 -1.21 9.45 16.22
C PRO A 110 0.05 10.02 16.84
N ASN A 111 1.22 9.45 16.48
CA ASN A 111 2.51 10.00 16.85
C ASN A 111 2.79 11.30 16.07
N PHE A 112 2.26 11.39 14.85
CA PHE A 112 2.42 12.53 13.95
C PHE A 112 1.09 12.91 13.29
N THR A 113 0.77 14.19 13.29
CA THR A 113 -0.44 14.74 12.67
C THR A 113 -0.04 15.87 11.72
N GLU A 114 -0.58 15.85 10.50
CA GLU A 114 -0.28 16.81 9.42
C GLU A 114 1.22 16.99 9.12
N LEU A 115 2.03 15.92 9.28
CA LEU A 115 3.47 15.99 9.04
C LEU A 115 3.77 16.51 7.62
N GLY A 116 4.65 17.51 7.52
CA GLY A 116 5.03 18.11 6.25
C GLY A 116 3.89 18.82 5.52
N ALA A 117 2.76 19.09 6.20
CA ALA A 117 1.53 19.58 5.58
C ALA A 117 1.07 18.72 4.39
N GLY A 118 1.31 17.40 4.49
CA GLY A 118 1.00 16.43 3.45
C GLY A 118 2.15 16.10 2.51
N GLU A 119 3.21 16.90 2.42
CA GLU A 119 4.41 16.53 1.64
C GLU A 119 5.41 15.77 2.52
N ILE A 120 5.63 14.49 2.22
CA ILE A 120 6.55 13.64 2.98
C ILE A 120 7.84 13.31 2.23
N GLY A 121 7.98 13.75 0.97
CA GLY A 121 9.21 13.61 0.22
C GLY A 121 10.39 14.28 0.92
N GLY A 122 11.54 13.63 0.89
CA GLY A 122 12.78 14.08 1.53
C GLY A 122 12.87 13.75 3.02
N LEU A 123 11.81 13.20 3.62
CA LEU A 123 11.80 12.84 5.03
C LEU A 123 12.29 11.41 5.26
N THR A 124 12.82 11.19 6.47
CA THR A 124 12.99 9.85 7.04
C THR A 124 11.96 9.66 8.14
N LEU A 125 11.07 8.70 7.98
CA LEU A 125 9.94 8.45 8.86
C LEU A 125 10.26 7.28 9.79
N ALA A 126 10.23 7.57 11.09
CA ALA A 126 10.34 6.57 12.15
C ALA A 126 9.05 5.73 12.25
N PRO A 127 9.07 4.56 12.92
CA PRO A 127 7.87 3.76 13.14
C PRO A 127 6.78 4.54 13.87
N GLY A 128 5.53 4.27 13.55
CA GLY A 128 4.39 4.87 14.26
C GLY A 128 3.13 5.05 13.44
N LEU A 129 2.17 5.70 14.08
CA LEU A 129 0.90 6.11 13.50
C LEU A 129 0.98 7.57 13.03
N TYR A 130 0.69 7.77 11.75
CA TYR A 130 0.68 9.06 11.08
C TYR A 130 -0.72 9.38 10.58
N LYS A 131 -1.12 10.65 10.68
CA LYS A 131 -2.45 11.09 10.29
C LYS A 131 -2.43 12.40 9.52
N TRP A 132 -3.18 12.43 8.42
CA TRP A 132 -3.47 13.64 7.66
C TRP A 132 -4.97 13.79 7.39
N GLY A 133 -5.48 14.99 7.59
CA GLY A 133 -6.81 15.43 7.16
C GLY A 133 -6.88 15.77 5.67
N THR A 134 -5.73 15.81 4.98
CA THR A 134 -5.56 16.23 3.59
C THR A 134 -5.00 15.11 2.71
N ASP A 135 -4.66 15.46 1.46
CA ASP A 135 -3.82 14.66 0.59
C ASP A 135 -2.41 14.49 1.17
N VAL A 136 -1.74 13.40 0.77
CA VAL A 136 -0.32 13.15 0.99
C VAL A 136 0.41 13.02 -0.34
N LEU A 137 1.54 13.71 -0.44
CA LEU A 137 2.41 13.79 -1.61
C LEU A 137 3.79 13.22 -1.29
N ILE A 138 4.34 12.47 -2.25
CA ILE A 138 5.73 12.00 -2.25
C ILE A 138 6.37 12.59 -3.51
N SER A 139 6.76 13.87 -3.44
CA SER A 139 7.33 14.60 -4.58
C SER A 139 8.83 14.33 -4.79
N THR A 140 9.50 13.88 -3.73
CA THR A 140 10.88 13.38 -3.71
C THR A 140 10.93 12.06 -2.94
N ASP A 141 12.07 11.36 -2.95
CA ASP A 141 12.21 10.08 -2.27
C ASP A 141 11.94 10.21 -0.76
N VAL A 142 11.26 9.23 -0.18
CA VAL A 142 10.97 9.15 1.25
C VAL A 142 11.58 7.87 1.81
N THR A 143 12.14 7.93 3.02
CA THR A 143 12.73 6.75 3.69
C THR A 143 11.89 6.36 4.89
N LEU A 144 11.57 5.06 5.02
CA LEU A 144 10.98 4.46 6.21
C LEU A 144 12.08 3.69 6.94
N SER A 145 12.43 4.13 8.15
CA SER A 145 13.61 3.62 8.87
C SER A 145 13.23 3.09 10.24
N GLY A 146 13.41 1.79 10.43
CA GLY A 146 13.19 1.08 11.69
C GLY A 146 13.55 -0.39 11.56
N GLY A 147 13.35 -1.18 12.61
CA GLY A 147 13.65 -2.59 12.65
C GLY A 147 12.63 -3.48 11.93
N PRO A 148 12.90 -4.80 11.85
CA PRO A 148 12.06 -5.75 11.12
C PRO A 148 10.68 -6.02 11.74
N ASN A 149 10.48 -5.60 12.99
CA ASN A 149 9.20 -5.73 13.71
C ASN A 149 8.47 -4.40 13.85
N ASP A 150 9.07 -3.30 13.38
CA ASP A 150 8.48 -1.98 13.48
C ASP A 150 7.37 -1.81 12.46
N VAL A 151 6.37 -1.00 12.81
CA VAL A 151 5.12 -0.84 12.07
C VAL A 151 4.88 0.63 11.75
N TRP A 152 4.43 0.88 10.53
CA TRP A 152 3.98 2.19 10.06
C TRP A 152 2.52 2.08 9.65
N ILE A 153 1.69 3.00 10.15
CA ILE A 153 0.31 3.14 9.70
C ILE A 153 0.10 4.58 9.30
N PHE A 154 -0.17 4.79 8.01
CA PHE A 154 -0.44 6.09 7.43
C PHE A 154 -1.96 6.20 7.20
N GLN A 155 -2.61 7.12 7.92
CA GLN A 155 -4.02 7.47 7.75
C GLN A 155 -4.14 8.72 6.89
N VAL A 156 -4.62 8.57 5.66
CA VAL A 156 -4.77 9.67 4.70
C VAL A 156 -6.25 9.88 4.40
N ALA A 157 -6.79 11.03 4.80
CA ALA A 157 -8.18 11.39 4.55
C ALA A 157 -8.44 11.85 3.10
N GLY A 158 -7.40 12.30 2.39
CA GLY A 158 -7.44 12.62 0.97
C GLY A 158 -6.83 11.53 0.09
N LYS A 159 -6.14 11.98 -0.96
CA LYS A 159 -5.40 11.14 -1.93
C LYS A 159 -3.98 10.88 -1.46
N LEU A 160 -3.40 9.79 -1.95
CA LEU A 160 -1.95 9.55 -1.89
C LEU A 160 -1.37 9.64 -3.30
N LYS A 161 -0.43 10.55 -3.52
CA LYS A 161 0.21 10.73 -4.83
C LYS A 161 1.72 10.65 -4.72
N GLN A 162 2.30 9.66 -5.40
CA GLN A 162 3.74 9.54 -5.58
C GLN A 162 4.14 10.08 -6.95
N ALA A 163 5.14 10.97 -6.98
CA ALA A 163 5.64 11.53 -8.23
C ALA A 163 6.44 10.50 -9.05
N ASN A 164 6.61 10.79 -10.34
CA ASN A 164 7.35 9.93 -11.25
C ASN A 164 8.80 9.74 -10.80
N GLY A 165 9.30 8.50 -10.92
CA GLY A 165 10.68 8.13 -10.62
C GLY A 165 11.07 8.27 -9.15
N LYS A 166 10.11 8.49 -8.24
CA LYS A 166 10.37 8.61 -6.81
C LYS A 166 10.23 7.28 -6.11
N ARG A 167 10.93 7.13 -4.98
CA ARG A 167 11.04 5.87 -4.26
C ARG A 167 10.61 6.01 -2.81
N VAL A 168 9.83 5.05 -2.34
CA VAL A 168 9.75 4.73 -0.91
C VAL A 168 10.91 3.77 -0.62
N THR A 169 11.82 4.15 0.26
CA THR A 169 13.02 3.37 0.59
C THR A 169 12.89 2.80 1.99
N LEU A 170 13.21 1.51 2.17
CA LEU A 170 13.24 0.86 3.48
C LEU A 170 14.67 0.84 4.03
N ALA A 171 14.83 1.21 5.30
CA ALA A 171 16.12 1.23 6.00
C ALA A 171 16.00 0.63 7.40
N GLY A 172 17.14 0.27 8.00
CA GLY A 172 17.19 -0.26 9.38
C GLY A 172 16.66 -1.68 9.58
N GLY A 173 16.20 -2.33 8.50
CA GLY A 173 15.53 -3.63 8.55
C GLY A 173 14.01 -3.57 8.39
N ALA A 174 13.44 -2.37 8.15
CA ALA A 174 12.02 -2.20 7.89
C ALA A 174 11.52 -3.13 6.77
N LEU A 175 10.32 -3.69 6.94
CA LEU A 175 9.73 -4.64 6.01
C LEU A 175 8.40 -4.10 5.47
N ALA A 176 8.21 -4.19 4.15
CA ALA A 176 6.98 -3.75 3.47
C ALA A 176 5.69 -4.32 4.07
N LYS A 177 5.73 -5.58 4.55
CA LYS A 177 4.58 -6.24 5.18
C LYS A 177 4.07 -5.52 6.46
N ASN A 178 4.90 -4.68 7.08
CA ASN A 178 4.57 -3.94 8.30
C ASN A 178 4.22 -2.46 8.03
N ILE A 179 4.12 -2.06 6.77
CA ILE A 179 3.80 -0.69 6.38
C ILE A 179 2.41 -0.68 5.77
N PHE A 180 1.50 0.12 6.33
CA PHE A 180 0.09 0.14 5.94
C PHE A 180 -0.33 1.56 5.55
N TRP A 181 -0.81 1.71 4.32
CA TRP A 181 -1.29 2.96 3.75
C TRP A 181 -2.81 2.91 3.64
N GLN A 182 -3.53 3.47 4.63
CA GLN A 182 -4.97 3.65 4.54
C GLN A 182 -5.26 4.98 3.84
N VAL A 183 -5.91 4.92 2.68
CA VAL A 183 -6.19 6.11 1.86
C VAL A 183 -7.69 6.19 1.56
N ALA A 184 -8.32 7.30 1.95
CA ALA A 184 -9.77 7.47 1.88
C ALA A 184 -10.28 7.95 0.51
N ASP A 185 -9.41 8.51 -0.32
CA ASP A 185 -9.64 8.72 -1.74
C ASP A 185 -8.68 7.83 -2.58
N SER A 186 -8.19 8.31 -3.71
CA SER A 186 -7.39 7.54 -4.65
C SER A 186 -5.90 7.50 -4.30
N VAL A 187 -5.25 6.43 -4.74
CA VAL A 187 -3.80 6.26 -4.73
C VAL A 187 -3.30 6.35 -6.17
N ALA A 188 -2.30 7.18 -6.41
CA ALA A 188 -1.63 7.31 -7.70
C ALA A 188 -0.12 7.15 -7.55
N ILE A 189 0.41 6.06 -8.06
CA ILE A 189 1.85 5.77 -8.12
C ILE A 189 2.36 6.23 -9.50
N GLY A 190 3.25 7.22 -9.50
CA GLY A 190 3.80 7.83 -10.72
C GLY A 190 4.60 6.85 -11.58
N THR A 191 4.87 7.25 -12.83
CA THR A 191 5.64 6.40 -13.76
C THR A 191 7.03 6.11 -13.22
N THR A 192 7.56 4.91 -13.44
CA THR A 192 8.90 4.48 -12.99
C THR A 192 9.18 4.61 -11.49
N ALA A 193 8.14 4.90 -10.68
CA ALA A 193 8.27 5.00 -9.24
C ALA A 193 8.49 3.62 -8.59
N HIS A 194 8.95 3.63 -7.35
CA HIS A 194 9.03 2.43 -6.52
C HIS A 194 8.24 2.62 -5.22
N PHE A 195 7.30 1.72 -4.95
CA PHE A 195 6.43 1.79 -3.80
C PHE A 195 6.62 0.58 -2.86
N GLU A 196 6.50 0.83 -1.57
CA GLU A 196 6.69 -0.15 -0.50
C GLU A 196 5.51 -0.10 0.47
N GLY A 197 4.96 -1.26 0.81
CA GLY A 197 3.91 -1.39 1.82
C GLY A 197 2.54 -1.80 1.28
N VAL A 198 1.63 -2.12 2.20
CA VAL A 198 0.26 -2.56 1.93
C VAL A 198 -0.64 -1.34 1.71
N VAL A 199 -1.25 -1.24 0.54
CA VAL A 199 -2.23 -0.19 0.22
C VAL A 199 -3.62 -0.69 0.59
N LEU A 200 -4.32 0.07 1.44
CA LEU A 200 -5.73 -0.09 1.80
C LEU A 200 -6.51 1.10 1.23
N GLY A 201 -6.78 1.06 -0.07
CA GLY A 201 -7.47 2.12 -0.81
C GLY A 201 -8.99 2.04 -0.71
N LYS A 202 -9.63 3.15 -0.38
CA LYS A 202 -11.10 3.27 -0.38
C LYS A 202 -11.68 3.39 -1.79
N THR A 203 -10.91 3.96 -2.72
CA THR A 203 -11.31 4.08 -4.12
C THR A 203 -10.25 3.43 -5.02
N LEU A 204 -9.85 4.11 -6.09
CA LEU A 204 -8.95 3.63 -7.13
C LEU A 204 -7.50 3.56 -6.61
N VAL A 205 -6.80 2.48 -6.95
CA VAL A 205 -5.34 2.40 -6.88
C VAL A 205 -4.78 2.33 -8.29
N ALA A 206 -4.15 3.41 -8.73
CA ALA A 206 -3.55 3.55 -10.06
C ALA A 206 -2.03 3.44 -9.99
N VAL A 207 -1.47 2.51 -10.75
CA VAL A 207 -0.03 2.29 -10.89
C VAL A 207 0.35 2.60 -12.34
N ASN A 208 1.07 3.70 -12.54
CA ASN A 208 1.38 4.20 -13.88
C ASN A 208 2.61 3.51 -14.49
N THR A 209 2.82 3.75 -15.79
CA THR A 209 3.83 3.11 -16.63
C THR A 209 5.16 2.79 -15.93
N GLY A 210 5.51 1.50 -15.89
CA GLY A 210 6.84 1.04 -15.49
C GLY A 210 7.17 1.20 -14.00
N ALA A 211 6.20 1.60 -13.18
CA ALA A 211 6.40 1.60 -11.73
C ALA A 211 6.49 0.17 -11.18
N SER A 212 7.18 0.04 -10.05
CA SER A 212 7.32 -1.21 -9.31
C SER A 212 6.76 -1.06 -7.89
N ALA A 213 6.24 -2.15 -7.34
CA ALA A 213 5.68 -2.17 -6.01
C ALA A 213 5.99 -3.49 -5.29
N ASN A 214 6.69 -3.41 -4.17
CA ASN A 214 6.73 -4.50 -3.20
C ASN A 214 5.58 -4.27 -2.21
N SER A 215 4.39 -4.71 -2.64
CA SER A 215 3.13 -4.22 -2.11
C SER A 215 2.02 -5.26 -2.17
N ARG A 216 0.98 -5.00 -1.38
CA ARG A 216 -0.36 -5.54 -1.61
C ARG A 216 -1.25 -4.36 -2.01
N LEU A 217 -1.80 -4.40 -3.22
CA LEU A 217 -2.63 -3.34 -3.78
C LEU A 217 -4.10 -3.68 -3.57
N PHE A 218 -4.67 -3.19 -2.47
CA PHE A 218 -6.07 -3.42 -2.14
C PHE A 218 -6.93 -2.17 -2.43
N ALA A 219 -7.97 -2.34 -3.23
CA ALA A 219 -8.86 -1.26 -3.65
C ALA A 219 -10.33 -1.63 -3.46
N GLN A 220 -11.08 -0.80 -2.75
CA GLN A 220 -12.54 -0.98 -2.66
C GLN A 220 -13.29 -0.56 -3.94
N THR A 221 -12.58 -0.07 -4.97
CA THR A 221 -13.07 -0.01 -6.36
C THR A 221 -12.14 -0.81 -7.27
N ALA A 222 -11.35 -0.16 -8.14
CA ALA A 222 -10.53 -0.80 -9.16
C ALA A 222 -9.03 -0.64 -8.85
N VAL A 223 -8.24 -1.55 -9.41
CA VAL A 223 -6.78 -1.39 -9.55
C VAL A 223 -6.47 -1.23 -11.03
N THR A 224 -5.64 -0.27 -11.40
CA THR A 224 -5.22 -0.05 -12.80
C THR A 224 -3.70 -0.13 -12.91
N LEU A 225 -3.20 -0.97 -13.80
CA LEU A 225 -1.78 -1.19 -14.04
C LEU A 225 -1.38 -0.74 -15.46
N GLN A 226 -0.11 -0.37 -15.61
CA GLN A 226 0.54 -0.04 -16.87
C GLN A 226 1.98 -0.56 -16.85
N MET A 227 2.22 -1.73 -17.43
CA MET A 227 3.55 -2.35 -17.54
C MET A 227 4.31 -2.39 -16.19
N ASN A 228 3.63 -2.83 -15.12
CA ASN A 228 4.16 -2.74 -13.76
C ASN A 228 4.77 -4.05 -13.26
N ALA A 229 5.69 -3.94 -12.32
CA ALA A 229 6.18 -5.07 -11.53
C ALA A 229 5.60 -5.01 -10.11
N VAL A 230 4.68 -5.92 -9.77
CA VAL A 230 4.06 -5.99 -8.45
C VAL A 230 4.48 -7.30 -7.78
N THR A 231 5.14 -7.22 -6.63
CA THR A 231 5.55 -8.40 -5.85
C THR A 231 4.91 -8.34 -4.48
N GLN A 232 4.22 -9.40 -4.10
CA GLN A 232 3.69 -9.57 -2.76
C GLN A 232 4.84 -9.58 -1.74
N PRO A 233 4.82 -8.73 -0.70
CA PRO A 233 5.80 -8.77 0.38
C PRO A 233 5.90 -10.16 1.00
N ALA A 234 7.14 -10.59 1.25
CA ALA A 234 7.46 -11.84 1.93
C ALA A 234 6.76 -11.94 3.30
N PRO A 235 6.44 -13.16 3.78
CA PRO A 235 5.78 -13.39 5.07
C PRO A 235 6.52 -12.83 6.27
#